data_AF-A0A545BA88-F1
#
_entry.id   AF-A0A545BA88-F1
#
_cell.length_a   1.000
_cell.length_b   1.000
_cell.length_c   1.000
_cell.angle_alpha   90.00
_cell.angle_beta   90.00
_cell.angle_gamma   90.00
#
_symmetry.space_group_name_H-M   'P 1'
#
loop_
_entity.id
_entity.type
_entity.pdbx_description
1 polymer ?
#
loop_
_entity_poly.entity_id
_entity_poly.type
_entity_poly.pdbx_seq_one_letter_code
_entity_poly.pdbx_strand_id
1 'polypeptide(L)'
;MSGSIRMPPGSRPDTLPYVPRQRRPSWAEPDPVDELAKRLEEFIAAAVHPDEIAALLESDGMSDDQIRERYGCKDSFSLAEELYERVERRHPEPPGPAHDPWQIGLLGCLLRGVVFALPGLGYVLGAPLLAGPQDGLGLPAGTVPLLAGALCGWTWNQGLAHRAYSWLGLGDKAASRRSLLVGAPMGALLGSLVALAVAPGH
;
A
#
# COMPACT_ATOMS: atom_id res chain seq x y z
N MET A 1 23.27 24.89 -45.12
CA MET A 1 22.08 25.11 -45.97
C MET A 1 21.04 24.07 -45.60
N SER A 2 20.15 24.38 -44.66
CA SER A 2 19.08 23.48 -44.23
C SER A 2 17.86 23.70 -45.13
N GLY A 3 17.56 22.73 -45.99
CA GLY A 3 16.30 22.70 -46.74
C GLY A 3 15.19 22.14 -45.84
N SER A 4 14.21 22.97 -45.48
CA SER A 4 13.00 22.51 -44.83
C SER A 4 12.13 21.75 -45.85
N ILE A 5 11.92 20.45 -45.61
CA ILE A 5 10.96 19.65 -46.37
C ILE A 5 9.57 20.19 -46.03
N ARG A 6 8.96 20.87 -47.00
CA ARG A 6 7.60 21.39 -46.90
C ARG A 6 6.64 20.27 -47.26
N MET A 7 5.92 19.74 -46.27
CA MET A 7 4.83 18.79 -46.52
C MET A 7 3.69 19.49 -47.28
N PRO A 8 3.11 18.85 -48.30
CA PRO A 8 1.95 19.39 -49.00
C PRO A 8 0.72 19.43 -48.07
N PRO A 9 -0.19 20.41 -48.24
CA PRO A 9 -1.38 20.51 -47.42
C PRO A 9 -2.34 19.35 -47.75
N GLY A 10 -2.55 18.44 -46.80
CA GLY A 10 -3.42 17.26 -46.95
C GLY A 10 -2.90 15.98 -46.28
N SER A 11 -1.65 15.96 -45.80
CA SER A 11 -1.06 14.81 -45.10
C SER A 11 -1.73 14.57 -43.75
N ARG A 12 -2.70 13.66 -43.68
CA ARG A 12 -3.19 13.11 -42.40
C ARG A 12 -2.11 12.19 -41.81
N PRO A 13 -1.94 12.13 -40.48
CA PRO A 13 -0.98 11.21 -39.83
C PRO A 13 -1.22 9.74 -40.20
N ASP A 14 -2.42 9.39 -40.69
CA ASP A 14 -2.81 8.05 -41.12
C ASP A 14 -2.31 7.65 -42.52
N THR A 15 -1.55 8.51 -43.22
CA THR A 15 -0.97 8.20 -44.54
C THR A 15 0.50 7.79 -44.48
N LEU A 16 0.99 7.35 -43.33
CA LEU A 16 2.28 6.68 -43.26
C LEU A 16 2.14 5.28 -43.89
N PRO A 17 3.02 4.87 -44.82
CA PRO A 17 2.97 3.53 -45.37
C PRO A 17 3.13 2.52 -44.23
N TYR A 18 2.17 1.59 -44.10
CA TYR A 18 2.27 0.44 -43.22
C TYR A 18 3.54 -0.33 -43.60
N VAL A 19 4.58 -0.22 -42.77
CA VAL A 19 5.78 -1.05 -42.89
C VAL A 19 5.41 -2.41 -42.32
N PRO A 20 5.32 -3.47 -43.13
CA PRO A 20 5.07 -4.81 -42.60
C PRO A 20 6.21 -5.16 -41.64
N ARG A 21 5.90 -5.46 -40.37
CA ARG A 21 6.88 -6.07 -39.46
C ARG A 21 7.45 -7.29 -40.18
N GLN A 22 8.76 -7.31 -40.41
CA GLN A 22 9.44 -8.43 -41.07
C GLN A 22 9.12 -9.71 -40.31
N ARG A 23 8.31 -10.59 -40.92
CA ARG A 23 8.11 -11.95 -40.40
C ARG A 23 9.47 -12.64 -40.43
N ARG A 24 10.01 -12.96 -39.25
CA ARG A 24 11.24 -13.76 -39.12
C ARG A 24 11.01 -15.14 -39.78
N PRO A 25 12.02 -15.72 -40.45
CA PRO A 25 11.90 -17.04 -41.08
C PRO A 25 11.56 -18.11 -40.02
N SER A 26 10.76 -19.12 -40.37
CA SER A 26 10.33 -20.19 -39.45
C SER A 26 11.46 -21.07 -38.90
N TRP A 27 12.68 -20.89 -39.41
CA TRP A 27 13.89 -21.62 -39.01
C TRP A 27 14.73 -20.88 -37.98
N ALA A 28 14.42 -19.62 -37.68
CA ALA A 28 15.04 -18.88 -36.59
C ALA A 28 14.43 -19.38 -35.27
N GLU A 29 15.27 -19.60 -34.25
CA GLU A 29 14.78 -19.90 -32.90
C GLU A 29 13.81 -18.80 -32.43
N PRO A 30 12.74 -19.17 -31.70
CA PRO A 30 11.80 -18.21 -31.16
C PRO A 30 12.53 -17.18 -30.30
N ASP A 31 12.13 -15.92 -30.42
CA ASP A 31 12.71 -14.83 -29.64
C ASP A 31 12.45 -15.10 -28.14
N PRO A 32 13.50 -15.19 -27.29
CA PRO A 32 13.33 -15.54 -25.89
C PRO A 32 12.48 -14.52 -25.13
N VAL A 33 12.46 -13.26 -25.58
CA VAL A 33 11.60 -12.22 -25.01
C VAL A 33 10.15 -12.42 -25.42
N ASP A 34 9.87 -12.94 -26.63
CA ASP A 34 8.50 -13.28 -27.04
C ASP A 34 7.95 -14.49 -26.28
N GLU A 35 8.81 -15.46 -25.94
CA GLU A 35 8.42 -16.57 -25.08
C GLU A 35 8.09 -16.11 -23.66
N LEU A 36 8.91 -15.22 -23.11
CA LEU A 36 8.65 -14.62 -21.80
C LEU A 36 7.37 -13.78 -21.81
N ALA A 37 7.16 -12.98 -22.87
CA ALA A 37 5.95 -12.19 -23.06
C ALA A 37 4.68 -13.04 -23.08
N LYS A 38 4.71 -14.21 -23.74
CA LYS A 38 3.59 -15.16 -23.74
C LYS A 38 3.38 -15.79 -22.37
N ARG A 39 4.46 -16.16 -21.68
CA ARG A 39 4.36 -16.81 -20.36
C ARG A 39 3.76 -15.89 -19.30
N LEU A 40 4.07 -14.60 -19.37
CA LEU A 40 3.64 -13.58 -18.41
C LEU A 40 2.55 -12.65 -18.99
N GLU A 41 1.89 -13.05 -20.09
CA GLU A 41 1.04 -12.18 -20.89
C GLU A 41 -0.11 -11.56 -20.07
N GLU A 42 -0.71 -12.32 -19.17
CA GLU A 42 -1.82 -11.84 -18.33
C GLU A 42 -1.37 -10.71 -17.40
N PHE A 43 -0.23 -10.85 -16.73
CA PHE A 43 0.31 -9.83 -15.84
C PHE A 43 0.83 -8.63 -16.63
N ILE A 44 1.62 -8.87 -17.67
CA ILE A 44 2.19 -7.81 -18.50
C ILE A 44 1.08 -6.98 -19.15
N ALA A 45 0.00 -7.61 -19.64
CA ALA A 45 -1.12 -6.89 -20.24
C ALA A 45 -1.84 -5.99 -19.22
N ALA A 46 -1.94 -6.42 -17.96
CA ALA A 46 -2.57 -5.66 -16.89
C ALA A 46 -1.69 -4.55 -16.30
N ALA A 47 -0.36 -4.68 -16.43
CA ALA A 47 0.61 -3.75 -15.86
C ALA A 47 0.42 -2.32 -16.37
N VAL A 48 0.40 -1.36 -15.43
CA VAL A 48 0.19 0.07 -15.72
C VAL A 48 1.51 0.75 -16.10
N HIS A 49 2.63 0.22 -15.65
CA HIS A 49 3.97 0.77 -15.90
C HIS A 49 5.00 -0.36 -16.09
N PRO A 50 6.05 -0.18 -16.92
CA PRO A 50 7.13 -1.18 -17.05
C PRO A 50 7.77 -1.56 -15.71
N ASP A 51 7.91 -0.61 -14.77
CA ASP A 51 8.49 -0.92 -13.45
C ASP A 51 7.71 -1.97 -12.65
N GLU A 52 6.40 -2.14 -12.88
CA GLU A 52 5.62 -3.22 -12.25
C GLU A 52 6.06 -4.59 -12.78
N ILE A 53 6.43 -4.66 -14.07
CA ILE A 53 7.00 -5.85 -14.70
C ILE A 53 8.43 -6.05 -14.18
N ALA A 54 9.23 -5.00 -14.05
CA ALA A 54 10.58 -5.12 -13.48
C ALA A 54 10.55 -5.67 -12.04
N ALA A 55 9.62 -5.17 -11.21
CA ALA A 55 9.39 -5.66 -9.85
C ALA A 55 8.96 -7.13 -9.84
N LEU A 56 8.09 -7.56 -10.78
CA LEU A 56 7.73 -8.96 -10.92
C LEU A 56 8.96 -9.81 -11.26
N LEU A 57 9.75 -9.42 -12.26
CA LEU A 57 10.95 -10.15 -12.69
C LEU A 57 11.98 -10.29 -11.55
N GLU A 58 12.18 -9.23 -10.76
CA GLU A 58 13.06 -9.24 -9.60
C GLU A 58 12.51 -10.14 -8.48
N SER A 59 11.20 -10.10 -8.22
CA SER A 59 10.55 -10.96 -7.23
C SER A 59 10.59 -12.46 -7.60
N ASP A 60 10.59 -12.76 -8.90
CA ASP A 60 10.81 -14.10 -9.46
C ASP A 60 12.29 -14.53 -9.43
N GLY A 61 13.19 -13.65 -8.96
CA GLY A 61 14.61 -13.94 -8.77
C GLY A 61 15.47 -13.81 -10.03
N MET A 62 15.00 -13.10 -11.06
CA MET A 62 15.83 -12.83 -12.23
C MET A 62 16.91 -11.80 -11.90
N SER A 63 18.17 -12.23 -11.99
CA SER A 63 19.31 -11.33 -11.86
C SER A 63 19.64 -10.65 -13.20
N ASP A 64 20.27 -9.48 -13.15
CA ASP A 64 20.70 -8.74 -14.34
C ASP A 64 21.63 -9.57 -15.25
N ASP A 65 22.47 -10.43 -14.68
CA ASP A 65 23.34 -11.33 -15.46
C ASP A 65 22.53 -12.34 -16.27
N GLN A 66 21.51 -12.96 -15.65
CA GLN A 66 20.59 -13.87 -16.35
C GLN A 66 19.82 -13.13 -17.44
N ILE A 67 19.43 -11.88 -17.19
CA ILE A 67 18.69 -11.06 -18.14
C ILE A 67 19.53 -10.72 -19.36
N ARG A 68 20.78 -10.32 -19.14
CA ARG A 68 21.73 -10.00 -20.20
C ARG A 68 22.09 -11.22 -21.04
N GLU A 69 22.32 -12.37 -20.40
CA GLU A 69 22.70 -13.60 -21.10
C GLU A 69 21.55 -14.20 -21.90
N ARG A 70 20.32 -14.22 -21.35
CA ARG A 70 19.18 -14.92 -21.94
C ARG A 70 18.31 -14.06 -22.86
N TYR A 71 18.17 -12.77 -22.55
CA TYR A 71 17.25 -11.88 -23.26
C TYR A 71 17.96 -10.74 -24.00
N GLY A 72 19.27 -10.55 -23.77
CA GLY A 72 20.06 -9.50 -24.42
C GLY A 72 19.75 -8.07 -23.94
N CYS A 73 18.92 -7.94 -22.91
CA CYS A 73 18.59 -6.67 -22.26
C CYS A 73 19.65 -6.33 -21.19
N LYS A 74 19.89 -5.05 -20.95
CA LYS A 74 20.94 -4.61 -20.01
C LYS A 74 20.64 -4.99 -18.55
N ASP A 75 19.37 -4.86 -18.16
CA ASP A 75 18.85 -5.00 -16.80
C ASP A 75 17.35 -5.31 -16.83
N SER A 76 16.76 -5.58 -15.68
CA SER A 76 15.33 -5.86 -15.51
C SER A 76 14.42 -4.74 -16.02
N PHE A 77 14.84 -3.48 -15.89
CA PHE A 77 14.09 -2.32 -16.40
C PHE A 77 14.03 -2.32 -17.93
N SER A 78 15.18 -2.53 -18.59
CA SER A 78 15.25 -2.59 -20.05
C SER A 78 14.43 -3.75 -20.62
N LEU A 79 14.45 -4.91 -19.94
CA LEU A 79 13.62 -6.05 -20.33
C LEU A 79 12.13 -5.76 -20.10
N ALA A 80 11.79 -5.09 -19.00
CA ALA A 80 10.43 -4.72 -18.68
C ALA A 80 9.85 -3.71 -19.70
N GLU A 81 10.62 -2.71 -20.13
CA GLU A 81 10.21 -1.78 -21.21
C GLU A 81 9.90 -2.54 -22.51
N GLU A 82 10.79 -3.45 -22.92
CA GLU A 82 10.60 -4.26 -24.13
C GLU A 82 9.33 -5.14 -24.04
N LEU A 83 9.11 -5.78 -22.88
CA LEU A 83 7.88 -6.57 -22.62
C LEU A 83 6.63 -5.69 -22.59
N TYR A 84 6.75 -4.48 -22.02
CA TYR A 84 5.67 -3.49 -21.94
C TYR A 84 5.25 -3.01 -23.34
N GLU A 85 6.18 -2.83 -24.27
CA GLU A 85 5.86 -2.44 -25.64
C GLU A 85 5.32 -3.58 -26.51
N ARG A 86 5.72 -4.84 -26.23
CA ARG A 86 5.34 -6.00 -27.06
C ARG A 86 3.93 -6.52 -26.81
N VAL A 87 3.46 -6.51 -25.57
CA VAL A 87 2.17 -7.09 -25.19
C VAL A 87 1.06 -6.03 -25.25
N GLU A 88 -0.06 -6.37 -25.86
CA GLU A 88 -1.23 -5.47 -25.90
C GLU A 88 -1.79 -5.27 -24.49
N ARG A 89 -2.02 -4.01 -24.10
CA ARG A 89 -2.56 -3.67 -22.77
C ARG A 89 -4.00 -4.14 -22.65
N ARG A 90 -4.30 -4.86 -21.57
CA ARG A 90 -5.65 -5.29 -21.18
C ARG A 90 -5.82 -4.99 -19.71
N HIS A 91 -6.79 -4.14 -19.39
CA HIS A 91 -7.12 -3.81 -18.00
C HIS A 91 -8.42 -4.54 -17.65
N PRO A 92 -8.35 -5.83 -17.25
CA PRO A 92 -9.55 -6.54 -16.82
C PRO A 92 -10.16 -5.80 -15.65
N GLU A 93 -11.48 -5.61 -15.69
CA GLU A 93 -12.20 -5.03 -14.57
C GLU A 93 -12.06 -5.97 -13.36
N PRO A 94 -11.76 -5.46 -12.15
CA PRO A 94 -11.62 -6.29 -10.97
C PRO A 94 -12.87 -7.17 -10.78
N PRO A 95 -12.71 -8.47 -10.45
CA PRO A 95 -13.86 -9.33 -10.24
C PRO A 95 -14.66 -8.86 -9.02
N GLY A 96 -15.92 -8.47 -9.27
CA GLY A 96 -16.86 -8.07 -8.24
C GLY A 96 -17.61 -6.80 -8.60
N PRO A 97 -18.70 -6.48 -7.86
CA PRO A 97 -19.35 -5.19 -8.01
C PRO A 97 -18.36 -4.08 -7.67
N ALA A 98 -18.34 -3.01 -8.47
CA ALA A 98 -17.55 -1.82 -8.19
C ALA A 98 -17.83 -1.36 -6.75
N HIS A 99 -16.76 -1.13 -5.98
CA HIS A 99 -16.90 -0.60 -4.63
C HIS A 99 -17.60 0.76 -4.72
N ASP A 100 -18.83 0.87 -4.22
CA ASP A 100 -19.54 2.14 -4.16
C ASP A 100 -19.04 2.93 -2.94
N PRO A 101 -18.22 3.99 -3.13
CA PRO A 101 -17.67 4.75 -2.02
C PRO A 101 -18.76 5.49 -1.23
N TRP A 102 -19.97 5.61 -1.77
CA TRP A 102 -21.10 6.29 -1.14
C TRP A 102 -22.02 5.35 -0.35
N GLN A 103 -21.81 4.03 -0.41
CA GLN A 103 -22.51 3.04 0.42
C GLN A 103 -21.90 2.93 1.83
N ILE A 104 -21.73 4.05 2.49
CA ILE A 104 -21.27 4.09 3.87
C ILE A 104 -22.51 4.02 4.77
N GLY A 105 -22.67 2.92 5.49
CA GLY A 105 -23.76 2.80 6.47
C GLY A 105 -23.62 3.88 7.55
N LEU A 106 -24.72 4.55 7.90
CA LEU A 106 -24.76 5.60 8.93
C LEU A 106 -24.08 5.16 10.24
N LEU A 107 -24.29 3.92 10.66
CA LEU A 107 -23.65 3.35 11.84
C LEU A 107 -22.11 3.34 11.72
N GLY A 108 -21.58 2.96 10.56
CA GLY A 108 -20.15 2.98 10.30
C GLY A 108 -19.58 4.40 10.37
N CYS A 109 -20.28 5.39 9.79
CA CYS A 109 -19.92 6.80 9.89
C CYS A 109 -19.92 7.30 11.34
N LEU A 110 -20.98 7.00 12.09
CA LEU A 110 -21.10 7.42 13.50
C LEU A 110 -20.03 6.77 14.37
N LEU A 111 -19.79 5.47 14.24
CA LEU A 111 -18.72 4.77 14.97
C LEU A 111 -17.35 5.39 14.67
N ARG A 112 -17.09 5.72 13.40
CA ARG A 112 -15.84 6.39 13.00
C ARG A 112 -15.74 7.78 13.63
N GLY A 113 -16.82 8.55 13.61
CA GLY A 113 -16.91 9.86 14.27
C GLY A 113 -16.63 9.77 15.77
N VAL A 114 -17.22 8.81 16.47
CA VAL A 114 -16.94 8.55 17.90
C VAL A 114 -15.47 8.24 18.12
N VAL A 115 -14.88 7.34 17.34
CA VAL A 115 -13.45 7.00 17.45
C VAL A 115 -12.56 8.22 17.21
N PHE A 116 -12.87 9.06 16.23
CA PHE A 116 -12.13 10.30 15.95
C PHE A 116 -12.32 11.39 17.01
N ALA A 117 -13.44 11.38 17.75
CA ALA A 117 -13.68 12.32 18.84
C ALA A 117 -12.98 11.93 20.16
N LEU A 118 -12.60 10.66 20.33
CA LEU A 118 -11.98 10.15 21.57
C LEU A 118 -10.73 10.93 22.02
N PRO A 119 -9.77 11.31 21.14
CA PRO A 119 -8.62 12.12 21.58
C PRO A 119 -9.03 13.47 22.15
N GLY A 120 -10.01 14.14 21.54
CA GLY A 120 -10.57 15.40 22.04
C GLY A 120 -11.27 15.22 23.38
N LEU A 121 -12.04 14.14 23.54
CA LEU A 121 -12.63 13.78 24.83
C LEU A 121 -11.56 13.51 25.89
N GLY A 122 -10.48 12.81 25.53
CA GLY A 122 -9.33 12.56 26.42
C GLY A 122 -8.67 13.85 26.89
N TYR A 123 -8.55 14.86 26.00
CA TYR A 123 -8.06 16.19 26.39
C TYR A 123 -8.98 16.87 27.40
N VAL A 124 -10.30 16.87 27.16
CA VAL A 124 -11.28 17.45 28.10
C VAL A 124 -11.24 16.76 29.46
N LEU A 125 -11.16 15.43 29.49
CA LEU A 125 -11.09 14.64 30.72
C LEU A 125 -9.73 14.79 31.44
N GLY A 126 -8.65 14.98 30.69
CA GLY A 126 -7.30 15.17 31.21
C GLY A 126 -7.00 16.59 31.70
N ALA A 127 -7.73 17.60 31.22
CA ALA A 127 -7.48 19.00 31.56
C ALA A 127 -7.48 19.29 33.08
N PRO A 128 -8.43 18.78 33.90
CA PRO A 128 -8.40 18.98 35.35
C PRO A 128 -7.15 18.38 36.02
N LEU A 129 -6.61 17.28 35.49
CA LEU A 129 -5.41 16.63 36.02
C LEU A 129 -4.14 17.46 35.76
N LEU A 130 -4.16 18.28 34.72
CA LEU A 130 -3.07 19.19 34.33
C LEU A 130 -3.20 20.60 34.95
N ALA A 131 -4.36 20.92 35.53
CA ALA A 131 -4.63 22.18 36.23
C ALA A 131 -4.38 22.09 37.75
N GLY A 132 -4.03 20.92 38.26
CA GLY A 132 -3.81 20.66 39.68
C GLY A 132 -2.49 21.21 40.24
N PRO A 133 -2.24 21.01 41.55
CA PRO A 133 -0.99 21.41 42.20
C PRO A 133 0.24 20.83 41.51
N GLN A 134 1.34 21.57 41.58
CA GLN A 134 2.62 21.11 41.07
C GLN A 134 3.20 20.01 41.98
N ASP A 135 3.80 19.01 41.37
CA ASP A 135 4.56 17.96 42.04
C ASP A 135 5.98 18.42 42.41
N GLY A 136 6.78 17.51 42.99
CA GLY A 136 8.17 17.80 43.37
C GLY A 136 9.12 18.14 42.21
N LEU A 137 8.68 17.99 40.96
CA LEU A 137 9.41 18.36 39.74
C LEU A 137 8.92 19.71 39.15
N GLY A 138 7.96 20.37 39.79
CA GLY A 138 7.36 21.61 39.30
C GLY A 138 6.35 21.41 38.16
N LEU A 139 5.94 20.17 37.90
CA LEU A 139 4.98 19.81 36.85
C LEU A 139 3.59 19.58 37.46
N PRO A 140 2.49 19.75 36.72
CA PRO A 140 1.17 19.37 37.22
C PRO A 140 1.15 17.90 37.67
N ALA A 141 0.55 17.61 38.83
CA ALA A 141 0.52 16.27 39.42
C ALA A 141 -0.02 15.16 38.49
N GLY A 142 -0.88 15.51 37.52
CA GLY A 142 -1.40 14.58 36.52
C GLY A 142 -0.43 14.23 35.38
N THR A 143 0.71 14.92 35.26
CA THR A 143 1.62 14.76 34.11
C THR A 143 2.20 13.35 34.03
N VAL A 144 2.76 12.84 35.13
CA VAL A 144 3.36 11.49 35.17
C VAL A 144 2.32 10.38 34.94
N PRO A 145 1.14 10.39 35.62
CA PRO A 145 0.05 9.45 35.33
C PRO A 145 -0.43 9.45 33.88
N LEU A 146 -0.62 10.64 33.29
CA LEU A 146 -1.07 10.76 31.91
C LEU A 146 -0.03 10.22 30.92
N LEU A 147 1.25 10.54 31.11
CA LEU A 147 2.33 10.00 30.29
C LEU A 147 2.46 8.49 30.43
N ALA A 148 2.42 7.96 31.66
CA ALA A 148 2.52 6.53 31.91
C ALA A 148 1.34 5.76 31.29
N GLY A 149 0.12 6.27 31.46
CA GLY A 149 -1.08 5.71 30.84
C GLY A 149 -1.03 5.77 29.30
N ALA A 150 -0.58 6.91 28.73
CA ALA A 150 -0.45 7.08 27.29
C ALA A 150 0.59 6.13 26.68
N LEU A 151 1.77 6.00 27.30
CA LEU A 151 2.82 5.08 26.84
C LEU A 151 2.39 3.61 26.96
N CYS A 152 1.74 3.24 28.07
CA CYS A 152 1.18 1.91 28.24
C CYS A 152 0.12 1.61 27.17
N GLY A 153 -0.82 2.53 26.97
CA GLY A 153 -1.85 2.43 25.95
C GLY A 153 -1.27 2.33 24.53
N TRP A 154 -0.24 3.11 24.23
CA TRP A 154 0.46 3.07 22.93
C TRP A 154 1.11 1.70 22.69
N THR A 155 1.88 1.19 23.64
CA THR A 155 2.54 -0.13 23.52
C THR A 155 1.52 -1.25 23.37
N TRP A 156 0.43 -1.21 24.16
CA TRP A 156 -0.66 -2.17 24.03
C TRP A 156 -1.32 -2.10 22.64
N ASN A 157 -1.59 -0.88 22.15
CA ASN A 157 -2.20 -0.67 20.84
C ASN A 157 -1.34 -1.25 19.71
N GLN A 158 -0.01 -1.14 19.79
CA GLN A 158 0.88 -1.75 18.80
C GLN A 158 0.79 -3.29 18.80
N GLY A 159 0.83 -3.92 19.98
CA GLY A 159 0.68 -5.37 20.09
C GLY A 159 -0.69 -5.85 19.62
N LEU A 160 -1.75 -5.12 19.96
CA LEU A 160 -3.11 -5.40 19.54
C LEU A 160 -3.29 -5.28 18.02
N ALA A 161 -2.76 -4.20 17.42
CA ALA A 161 -2.79 -3.99 15.97
C ALA A 161 -2.04 -5.12 15.24
N HIS A 162 -0.82 -5.43 15.68
CA HIS A 162 -0.04 -6.54 15.11
C HIS A 162 -0.84 -7.84 15.12
N ARG A 163 -1.39 -8.22 16.28
CA ARG A 163 -2.20 -9.45 16.41
C ARG A 163 -3.44 -9.44 15.51
N ALA A 164 -4.16 -8.32 15.44
CA ALA A 164 -5.35 -8.21 14.60
C ALA A 164 -5.02 -8.32 13.10
N TYR A 165 -3.89 -7.75 12.68
CA TYR A 165 -3.40 -7.85 11.30
C TYR A 165 -2.88 -9.25 10.97
N SER A 166 -2.23 -9.95 11.90
CA SER A 166 -1.83 -11.35 11.68
C SER A 166 -3.05 -12.23 11.38
N TRP A 167 -4.16 -12.06 12.11
CA TRP A 167 -5.40 -12.80 11.82
C TRP A 167 -6.02 -12.44 10.48
N LEU A 168 -5.97 -11.16 10.09
CA LEU A 168 -6.42 -10.73 8.75
C LEU A 168 -5.56 -11.33 7.64
N GLY A 169 -4.24 -11.39 7.82
CA GLY A 169 -3.31 -12.04 6.87
C GLY A 169 -3.55 -13.54 6.72
N LEU A 170 -4.09 -14.19 7.76
CA LEU A 170 -4.54 -15.59 7.71
C LEU A 170 -6.00 -15.76 7.19
N GLY A 171 -6.68 -14.66 6.84
CA GLY A 171 -8.07 -14.68 6.37
C GLY A 171 -9.13 -14.81 7.47
N ASP A 172 -8.76 -14.91 8.75
CA ASP A 172 -9.69 -15.06 9.88
C ASP A 172 -10.19 -13.71 10.41
N LYS A 173 -11.20 -13.17 9.72
CA LYS A 173 -11.87 -11.92 10.12
C LYS A 173 -12.53 -12.01 11.49
N ALA A 174 -12.99 -13.19 11.92
CA ALA A 174 -13.68 -13.36 13.20
C ALA A 174 -12.69 -13.31 14.37
N ALA A 175 -11.53 -13.95 14.25
CA ALA A 175 -10.45 -13.85 15.23
C ALA A 175 -9.87 -12.44 15.33
N SER A 176 -9.72 -11.73 14.21
CA SER A 176 -9.33 -10.31 14.20
C SER A 176 -10.33 -9.46 14.99
N ARG A 177 -11.64 -9.59 14.68
CA ARG A 177 -12.70 -8.87 15.40
C ARG A 177 -12.72 -9.19 16.89
N ARG A 178 -12.62 -10.46 17.29
CA ARG A 178 -12.56 -10.86 18.71
C ARG A 178 -11.34 -10.26 19.41
N SER A 179 -10.19 -10.27 18.75
CA SER A 179 -8.96 -9.68 19.29
C SER A 179 -9.16 -8.20 19.58
N LEU A 180 -9.75 -7.44 18.65
CA LEU A 180 -10.05 -6.02 18.85
C LEU A 180 -11.09 -5.77 19.95
N LEU A 181 -12.20 -6.53 19.96
CA LEU A 181 -13.29 -6.38 20.92
C LEU A 181 -12.86 -6.62 22.37
N VAL A 182 -11.98 -7.58 22.59
CA VAL A 182 -11.46 -7.90 23.94
C VAL A 182 -10.23 -7.05 24.27
N GLY A 183 -9.35 -6.85 23.29
CA GLY A 183 -8.10 -6.13 23.48
C GLY A 183 -8.29 -4.63 23.77
N ALA A 184 -9.25 -3.97 23.13
CA ALA A 184 -9.50 -2.55 23.37
C ALA A 184 -9.87 -2.22 24.83
N PRO A 185 -10.88 -2.86 25.45
CA PRO A 185 -11.20 -2.58 26.86
C PRO A 185 -10.10 -3.02 27.82
N MET A 186 -9.38 -4.11 27.53
CA MET A 186 -8.22 -4.52 28.33
C MET A 186 -7.11 -3.48 28.30
N GLY A 187 -6.82 -2.90 27.14
CA GLY A 187 -5.82 -1.84 27.00
C GLY A 187 -6.19 -0.58 27.77
N ALA A 188 -7.46 -0.17 27.70
CA ALA A 188 -7.97 0.96 28.47
C ALA A 188 -7.85 0.71 29.99
N LEU A 189 -8.19 -0.49 30.44
CA LEU A 189 -8.04 -0.89 31.84
C LEU A 189 -6.57 -0.87 32.29
N LEU A 190 -5.67 -1.48 31.50
CA LEU A 190 -4.24 -1.53 31.80
C LEU A 190 -3.63 -0.12 31.87
N GLY A 191 -3.93 0.75 30.90
CA GLY A 191 -3.46 2.14 30.92
C GLY A 191 -3.98 2.92 32.13
N SER A 192 -5.25 2.70 32.52
CA SER A 192 -5.84 3.32 33.72
C SER A 192 -5.17 2.84 35.00
N LEU A 193 -4.91 1.53 35.11
CA LEU A 193 -4.23 0.94 36.27
C LEU A 193 -2.78 1.42 36.39
N VAL A 194 -2.06 1.55 35.27
CA VAL A 194 -0.70 2.11 35.26
C VAL A 194 -0.71 3.57 35.69
N ALA A 195 -1.64 4.38 35.16
CA ALA A 195 -1.79 5.78 35.57
C ALA A 195 -2.09 5.90 37.07
N LEU A 196 -2.97 5.04 37.62
CA LEU A 196 -3.28 5.00 39.05
C LEU A 196 -2.07 4.56 39.90
N ALA A 197 -1.29 3.59 39.44
CA ALA A 197 -0.15 3.07 40.18
C ALA A 197 0.99 4.09 40.34
N VAL A 198 1.11 5.03 39.40
CA VAL A 198 2.10 6.12 39.45
C VAL A 198 1.52 7.45 39.90
N ALA A 199 0.23 7.50 40.22
CA ALA A 199 -0.40 8.69 40.77
C ALA A 199 0.23 9.03 42.13
N PRO A 200 0.53 10.31 42.40
CA PRO A 200 1.01 10.71 43.71
C PRO A 200 -0.03 10.33 44.77
N GLY A 201 0.42 9.71 45.87
CA GLY A 201 -0.44 9.39 47.00
C GLY A 201 -1.06 10.65 47.60
N HIS A 202 -2.32 10.54 48.04
CA HIS A 202 -2.98 11.56 48.84
C HIS A 202 -2.31 11.74 50.20
#